data_AF-X0YJE9-F1
#
_entry.id   AF-X0YJE9-F1
#
_cell.length_a   1.000
_cell.length_b   1.000
_cell.length_c   1.000
_cell.angle_alpha   90.00
_cell.angle_beta   90.00
_cell.angle_gamma   90.00
#
_symmetry.space_group_name_H-M   'P 1'
#
loop_
_entity.id
_entity.type
_entity.pdbx_description
1 polymer ?
#
loop_
_entity_poly.entity_id
_entity_poly.type
_entity_poly.pdbx_seq_one_letter_code
_entity_poly.pdbx_strand_id
1 'polypeptide(L)'
;GIWVSYSPDLVFWGIHRNIMESRRFHWDRGKIGPGAPPLKTDAGWLVVYHGTTPYCNGLVYRLGLALLELDDPTVVISRPGEYLLSPEADYERVGDVPNVCFACAAIPGADGELLNIYYGGADQVVCLATARIDDLVEACLKCR
;
A
#
# COMPACT_ATOMS: atom_id res chain seq x y z
N GLY A 1 6.06 -10.74 -5.98
CA GLY A 1 6.27 -9.35 -5.58
C GLY A 1 5.46 -8.38 -6.40
N ILE A 2 5.74 -7.10 -6.21
CA ILE A 2 5.24 -5.99 -7.02
C ILE A 2 6.29 -5.71 -8.10
N TRP A 3 5.83 -5.52 -9.34
CA TRP A 3 6.65 -5.25 -10.50
C TRP A 3 6.18 -3.96 -11.18
N VAL A 4 7.12 -3.26 -11.81
CA VAL A 4 6.83 -2.15 -12.72
C VAL A 4 7.23 -2.54 -14.14
N SER A 5 6.49 -2.03 -15.12
CA SER A 5 6.76 -2.19 -16.54
C SER A 5 6.49 -0.87 -17.23
N TYR A 6 7.17 -0.62 -18.34
CA TYR A 6 7.11 0.62 -19.09
C TYR A 6 6.57 0.34 -20.48
N SER A 7 5.86 1.33 -21.02
CA SER A 7 5.32 1.26 -22.37
C SER A 7 5.51 2.59 -23.09
N PRO A 8 5.96 2.58 -24.36
CA PRO A 8 6.01 3.79 -25.17
C PRO A 8 4.63 4.21 -25.69
N ASP A 9 3.63 3.32 -25.67
CA ASP A 9 2.35 3.50 -26.37
C ASP A 9 1.10 2.96 -25.63
N LEU A 10 1.27 2.50 -24.40
CA LEU A 10 0.26 1.83 -23.57
C LEU A 10 -0.25 0.48 -24.12
N VAL A 11 0.32 -0.03 -25.20
CA VAL A 11 -0.04 -1.32 -25.82
C VAL A 11 1.06 -2.35 -25.60
N PHE A 12 2.30 -2.02 -25.95
CA PHE A 12 3.45 -2.91 -25.75
C PHE A 12 4.16 -2.56 -24.46
N TRP A 13 4.21 -3.51 -23.53
CA TRP A 13 4.81 -3.33 -22.22
C TRP A 13 6.08 -4.16 -22.10
N GLY A 14 7.15 -3.55 -21.59
CA GLY A 14 8.46 -4.17 -21.45
C GLY A 14 9.26 -3.58 -20.28
N ILE A 15 10.56 -3.89 -20.25
CA ILE A 15 11.49 -3.37 -19.23
C ILE A 15 10.98 -3.70 -17.82
N HIS A 16 10.66 -4.97 -17.60
CA HIS A 16 10.10 -5.45 -16.34
C HIS A 16 11.15 -5.35 -15.23
N ARG A 17 10.76 -4.75 -14.11
CA ARG A 17 11.60 -4.60 -12.93
C ARG A 17 10.82 -5.00 -11.69
N ASN A 18 11.41 -5.88 -10.90
CA ASN A 18 10.91 -6.22 -9.58
C ASN A 18 11.22 -5.08 -8.64
N ILE A 19 10.21 -4.52 -7.96
CA ILE A 19 10.42 -3.41 -7.04
C ILE A 19 10.39 -3.88 -5.58
N MET A 20 9.53 -4.86 -5.27
CA MET A 20 9.33 -5.32 -3.91
C MET A 20 8.92 -6.79 -3.90
N GLU A 21 9.44 -7.55 -2.94
CA GLU A 21 8.98 -8.90 -2.62
C GLU A 21 8.34 -8.98 -1.23
N SER A 22 7.55 -10.04 -1.00
CA SER A 22 7.05 -10.36 0.34
C SER A 22 8.21 -10.60 1.30
N ARG A 23 8.13 -10.12 2.55
CA ARG A 23 9.23 -10.25 3.51
C ARG A 23 8.97 -11.39 4.49
N ARG A 24 9.90 -12.33 4.60
CA ARG A 24 9.80 -13.43 5.58
C ARG A 24 9.79 -12.85 6.99
N PHE A 25 8.96 -13.40 7.87
CA PHE A 25 8.80 -12.95 9.27
C PHE A 25 8.17 -11.57 9.48
N HIS A 26 7.62 -10.95 8.43
CA HIS A 26 6.83 -9.71 8.55
C HIS A 26 5.32 -9.96 8.39
N TRP A 27 4.53 -8.90 8.57
CA TRP A 27 3.07 -8.90 8.37
C TRP A 27 2.67 -9.06 6.89
N ASP A 28 3.59 -8.87 5.96
CA ASP A 28 3.39 -8.97 4.51
C ASP A 28 4.08 -10.20 3.91
N ARG A 29 4.26 -11.25 4.72
CA ARG A 29 5.00 -12.48 4.37
C ARG A 29 4.30 -13.41 3.36
N GLY A 30 3.00 -13.24 3.15
CA GLY A 30 2.22 -14.09 2.24
C GLY A 30 2.37 -13.65 0.80
N LYS A 31 1.67 -12.58 0.43
CA LYS A 31 1.81 -11.88 -0.85
C LYS A 31 1.66 -10.39 -0.62
N ILE A 32 2.17 -9.60 -1.56
CA ILE A 32 1.99 -8.14 -1.61
C ILE A 32 1.44 -7.74 -2.97
N GLY A 33 0.74 -6.62 -3.00
CA GLY A 33 0.26 -6.03 -4.25
C GLY A 33 0.07 -4.52 -4.13
N PRO A 34 0.17 -3.79 -5.25
CA PRO A 34 -0.15 -2.38 -5.26
C PRO A 34 -1.62 -2.18 -4.89
N GLY A 35 -1.92 -1.05 -4.23
CA GLY A 35 -3.28 -0.62 -3.94
C GLY A 35 -3.64 0.60 -4.79
N ALA A 36 -3.56 1.77 -4.17
CA ALA A 36 -3.77 3.04 -4.85
C ALA A 36 -2.60 3.38 -5.81
N PRO A 37 -2.85 4.21 -6.85
CA PRO A 37 -1.77 4.83 -7.62
C PRO A 37 -0.76 5.54 -6.70
N PRO A 38 0.56 5.45 -6.97
CA PRO A 38 1.56 6.14 -6.17
C PRO A 38 1.35 7.66 -6.14
N LEU A 39 1.44 8.25 -4.95
CA LEU A 39 1.33 9.69 -4.76
C LEU A 39 2.72 10.33 -4.87
N LYS A 40 2.86 11.33 -5.75
CA LYS A 40 4.11 12.11 -5.82
C LYS A 40 4.25 13.02 -4.60
N THR A 41 5.39 12.98 -3.92
CA THR A 41 5.80 13.92 -2.87
C THR A 41 7.22 14.42 -3.13
N ASP A 42 7.66 15.43 -2.38
CA ASP A 42 9.04 15.92 -2.49
C ASP A 42 10.09 14.89 -2.03
N ALA A 43 9.67 13.88 -1.25
CA ALA A 43 10.55 12.83 -0.75
C ALA A 43 10.57 11.57 -1.64
N GLY A 44 9.67 11.45 -2.62
CA GLY A 44 9.52 10.24 -3.43
C GLY A 44 8.09 9.96 -3.87
N TRP A 45 7.88 8.82 -4.54
CA TRP A 45 6.56 8.25 -4.74
C TRP A 45 6.12 7.51 -3.48
N LEU A 46 5.14 8.06 -2.77
CA LEU A 46 4.49 7.41 -1.64
C LEU A 46 3.51 6.35 -2.15
N VAL A 47 3.74 5.10 -1.78
CA VAL A 47 2.95 3.94 -2.20
C VAL A 47 2.21 3.35 -1.01
N VAL A 48 0.87 3.29 -1.12
CA VAL A 48 0.03 2.49 -0.23
C VAL A 48 -0.17 1.12 -0.88
N TYR A 49 0.41 0.08 -0.29
CA TYR A 49 0.31 -1.30 -0.79
C TYR A 49 -0.38 -2.19 0.24
N HIS A 50 -0.94 -3.30 -0.22
CA HIS A 50 -1.45 -4.33 0.69
C HIS A 50 -0.44 -5.46 0.83
N GLY A 51 -0.44 -6.08 2.00
CA GLY A 51 0.30 -7.29 2.29
C GLY A 51 -0.57 -8.28 3.04
N THR A 52 -0.38 -9.57 2.75
CA THR A 52 -1.15 -10.63 3.41
C THR A 52 -0.29 -11.40 4.38
N THR A 53 -0.94 -11.82 5.46
CA THR A 53 -0.41 -12.81 6.37
C THR A 53 -1.29 -14.07 6.34
N PRO A 54 -0.73 -15.26 6.03
CA PRO A 54 -1.45 -16.51 6.21
C PRO A 54 -1.45 -16.97 7.67
N TYR A 55 -2.63 -17.34 8.16
CA TYR A 55 -2.90 -18.02 9.43
C TYR A 55 -3.69 -19.31 9.16
N CYS A 56 -3.92 -20.13 10.20
CA CYS A 56 -4.64 -21.40 10.07
C CYS A 56 -6.10 -21.25 9.61
N ASN A 57 -6.71 -20.08 9.84
CA ASN A 57 -8.11 -19.78 9.55
C ASN A 57 -8.29 -18.80 8.37
N GLY A 58 -7.24 -18.53 7.59
CA GLY A 58 -7.32 -17.68 6.41
C GLY A 58 -6.20 -16.66 6.29
N LEU A 59 -6.42 -15.66 5.45
CA LEU A 59 -5.50 -14.55 5.23
C LEU A 59 -5.96 -13.32 6.01
N VAL A 60 -5.01 -12.56 6.56
CA VAL A 60 -5.26 -11.20 7.02
C VAL A 60 -4.61 -10.23 6.04
N TYR A 61 -5.40 -9.34 5.45
CA TYR A 61 -4.91 -8.27 4.56
C TYR A 61 -4.75 -6.99 5.34
N ARG A 62 -3.55 -6.41 5.29
CA ARG A 62 -3.20 -5.14 5.93
C ARG A 62 -2.65 -4.18 4.88
N LEU A 63 -2.66 -2.89 5.20
CA LEU A 63 -2.05 -1.85 4.39
C LEU A 63 -0.69 -1.45 4.95
N GLY A 64 0.24 -1.12 4.07
CA GLY A 64 1.56 -0.61 4.41
C GLY A 64 1.98 0.52 3.51
N LEU A 65 3.12 1.12 3.84
CA LEU A 65 3.73 2.21 3.09
C LEU A 65 5.07 1.80 2.50
N ALA A 66 5.36 2.30 1.31
CA ALA A 66 6.69 2.32 0.73
C ALA A 66 6.94 3.69 0.10
N LEU A 67 8.20 4.09 0.03
CA LEU A 67 8.65 5.31 -0.63
C LEU A 67 9.62 4.92 -1.74
N LEU A 68 9.31 5.28 -2.98
CA LEU A 68 10.15 5.00 -4.16
C LEU A 68 10.80 6.29 -4.66
N GLU A 69 11.92 6.18 -5.35
CA GLU A 69 12.61 7.36 -5.92
C GLU A 69 11.82 7.99 -7.08
N LEU A 70 11.83 9.33 -7.17
CA LEU A 70 11.04 10.07 -8.16
C LEU A 70 11.46 9.77 -9.59
N ASP A 71 12.76 9.76 -9.85
CA ASP A 71 13.34 9.62 -11.19
C ASP A 71 13.43 8.14 -11.62
N ASP A 72 13.66 7.23 -10.67
CA ASP A 72 13.66 5.79 -10.89
C ASP A 72 12.77 5.06 -9.85
N PRO A 73 11.48 4.79 -10.16
CA PRO A 73 10.57 4.14 -9.23
C PRO A 73 10.92 2.66 -8.99
N THR A 74 11.98 2.13 -9.60
CA THR A 74 12.51 0.80 -9.27
C THR A 74 13.33 0.79 -7.99
N VAL A 75 13.76 1.97 -7.52
CA VAL A 75 14.53 2.14 -6.28
C VAL A 75 13.59 2.38 -5.10
N VAL A 76 13.57 1.45 -4.14
CA VAL A 76 12.85 1.59 -2.88
C VAL A 76 13.71 2.38 -1.88
N ILE A 77 13.34 3.62 -1.59
CA ILE A 77 14.01 4.49 -0.61
C ILE A 77 13.77 3.98 0.81
N SER A 78 12.53 3.60 1.10
CA SER A 78 12.12 3.07 2.40
C SER A 78 10.87 2.20 2.29
N ARG A 79 10.75 1.25 3.23
CA ARG A 79 9.57 0.40 3.43
C ARG A 79 9.49 0.00 4.91
N PRO A 80 8.69 0.72 5.72
CA PRO A 80 8.52 0.41 7.14
C PRO A 80 8.22 -1.06 7.43
N GLY A 81 8.70 -1.53 8.59
CA GLY A 81 8.47 -2.88 9.08
C GLY A 81 7.04 -3.11 9.58
N GLU A 82 6.40 -2.06 10.09
CA GLU A 82 5.02 -2.07 10.59
C GLU A 82 4.00 -1.85 9.47
N TYR A 83 2.75 -2.23 9.73
CA TYR A 83 1.61 -1.91 8.87
C TYR A 83 1.08 -0.51 9.19
N LEU A 84 0.47 0.12 8.19
CA LEU A 84 -0.28 1.38 8.35
C LEU A 84 -1.67 1.12 8.94
N LEU A 85 -2.37 0.09 8.44
CA LEU A 85 -3.74 -0.23 8.82
C LEU A 85 -3.91 -1.76 8.85
N SER A 86 -4.53 -2.26 9.91
CA SER A 86 -4.93 -3.67 10.05
C SER A 86 -6.42 -3.75 10.33
N PRO A 87 -7.11 -4.85 9.95
CA PRO A 87 -8.51 -5.06 10.32
C PRO A 87 -8.68 -5.06 11.84
N GLU A 88 -9.51 -4.14 12.34
CA GLU A 88 -9.82 -3.97 13.76
C GLU A 88 -11.33 -3.78 13.97
N ALA A 89 -11.98 -2.99 13.12
CA ALA A 89 -13.41 -2.76 13.22
C ALA A 89 -14.22 -3.95 12.73
N ASP A 90 -15.48 -4.06 13.17
CA ASP A 90 -16.35 -5.17 12.78
C ASP A 90 -16.57 -5.24 11.26
N TYR A 91 -16.69 -4.08 10.61
CA TYR A 91 -16.83 -3.99 9.15
C TYR A 91 -15.56 -4.37 8.36
N GLU A 92 -14.43 -4.61 9.04
CA GLU A 92 -13.16 -5.08 8.44
C GLU A 92 -12.91 -6.56 8.75
N ARG A 93 -13.48 -7.04 9.87
CA ARG A 93 -13.32 -8.42 10.37
C ARG A 93 -14.47 -9.34 9.98
N VAL A 94 -15.65 -8.80 9.68
CA VAL A 94 -16.86 -9.55 9.37
C VAL A 94 -17.45 -9.07 8.03
N GLY A 95 -17.60 -9.99 7.09
CA GLY A 95 -18.14 -9.75 5.76
C GLY A 95 -17.95 -10.99 4.88
N ASP A 96 -18.07 -10.81 3.56
CA ASP A 96 -17.87 -11.88 2.57
C ASP A 96 -16.47 -12.49 2.66
N VAL A 97 -15.45 -11.66 2.92
CA VAL A 97 -14.08 -12.10 3.22
C VAL A 97 -13.59 -11.46 4.53
N PRO A 98 -13.60 -12.19 5.65
CA PRO A 98 -13.13 -11.69 6.94
C PRO A 98 -11.67 -11.20 6.93
N ASN A 99 -11.38 -10.19 7.76
CA ASN A 99 -10.04 -9.66 8.03
C ASN A 99 -9.36 -9.03 6.81
N VAL A 100 -10.07 -8.13 6.14
CA VAL A 100 -9.57 -7.42 4.96
C VAL A 100 -9.63 -5.90 5.15
N CYS A 101 -8.47 -5.26 5.01
CA CYS A 101 -8.34 -3.87 4.63
C CYS A 101 -7.58 -3.80 3.30
N PHE A 102 -8.22 -3.31 2.23
CA PHE A 102 -7.65 -3.30 0.88
C PHE A 102 -7.76 -1.92 0.22
N ALA A 103 -6.65 -1.19 0.09
CA ALA A 103 -6.66 0.16 -0.48
C ALA A 103 -6.87 0.13 -2.00
N CYS A 104 -7.80 0.96 -2.47
CA CYS A 104 -8.13 1.10 -3.89
C CYS A 104 -7.80 2.51 -4.42
N ALA A 105 -7.86 3.54 -3.58
CA ALA A 105 -7.55 4.91 -3.96
C ALA A 105 -6.89 5.67 -2.80
N ALA A 106 -5.99 6.60 -3.12
CA ALA A 106 -5.37 7.51 -2.18
C ALA A 106 -5.33 8.89 -2.83
N ILE A 107 -6.21 9.79 -2.38
CA ILE A 107 -6.48 11.06 -3.06
C ILE A 107 -6.19 12.19 -2.08
N PRO A 108 -5.37 13.20 -2.46
CA PRO A 108 -5.19 14.38 -1.62
C PRO A 108 -6.54 15.04 -1.29
N GLY A 109 -6.67 15.50 -0.05
CA GLY A 109 -7.78 16.33 0.40
C GLY A 109 -7.81 17.67 -0.31
N ALA A 110 -8.89 18.43 -0.09
CA ALA A 110 -9.05 19.76 -0.70
C ALA A 110 -7.96 20.76 -0.27
N ASP A 111 -7.38 20.57 0.91
CA ASP A 111 -6.27 21.36 1.45
C ASP A 111 -4.90 20.94 0.90
N GLY A 112 -4.80 19.78 0.25
CA GLY A 112 -3.54 19.19 -0.20
C GLY A 112 -2.64 18.65 0.92
N GLU A 113 -3.07 18.71 2.18
CA GLU A 113 -2.29 18.25 3.34
C GLU A 113 -2.69 16.85 3.79
N LEU A 114 -3.98 16.54 3.69
CA LEU A 114 -4.51 15.23 4.04
C LEU A 114 -4.47 14.28 2.84
N LEU A 115 -4.25 13.00 3.10
CA LEU A 115 -4.46 11.91 2.16
C LEU A 115 -5.71 11.13 2.56
N ASN A 116 -6.69 11.09 1.67
CA ASN A 116 -7.90 10.27 1.80
C ASN A 116 -7.64 8.90 1.18
N ILE A 117 -7.48 7.87 2.01
CA ILE A 117 -7.24 6.48 1.60
C ILE A 117 -8.58 5.73 1.61
N TYR A 118 -9.11 5.46 0.43
CA TYR A 118 -10.31 4.64 0.23
C TYR A 118 -9.93 3.18 0.18
N TYR A 119 -10.55 2.38 1.05
CA TYR A 119 -10.25 0.96 1.17
C TYR A 119 -11.50 0.10 1.32
N GLY A 120 -11.44 -1.12 0.81
CA GLY A 120 -12.47 -2.14 1.06
C GLY A 120 -12.30 -2.74 2.46
N GLY A 121 -13.41 -2.83 3.19
CA GLY A 121 -13.52 -3.54 4.47
C GLY A 121 -14.24 -4.87 4.29
N ALA A 122 -13.59 -5.97 4.68
CA ALA A 122 -14.12 -7.34 4.64
C ALA A 122 -14.74 -7.79 3.29
N ASP A 123 -14.24 -7.24 2.17
CA ASP A 123 -14.81 -7.38 0.81
C ASP A 123 -16.31 -7.03 0.71
N GLN A 124 -16.83 -6.21 1.63
CA GLN A 124 -18.26 -5.94 1.75
C GLN A 124 -18.61 -4.45 1.69
N VAL A 125 -17.76 -3.60 2.26
CA VAL A 125 -18.01 -2.16 2.38
C VAL A 125 -16.86 -1.33 1.84
N VAL A 126 -17.15 -0.06 1.52
CA VAL A 126 -16.12 0.96 1.23
C VAL A 126 -15.93 1.82 2.47
N CYS A 127 -14.68 1.98 2.87
CA CYS A 127 -14.26 2.74 4.04
C CYS A 127 -13.30 3.86 3.62
N LEU A 128 -13.11 4.83 4.53
CA LEU A 128 -12.18 5.94 4.37
C LEU A 128 -11.29 6.06 5.61
N ALA A 129 -9.98 6.09 5.40
CA ALA A 129 -9.00 6.50 6.39
C ALA A 129 -8.33 7.81 5.94
N THR A 130 -7.99 8.68 6.88
CA THR A 130 -7.36 9.98 6.61
C THR A 130 -6.10 10.16 7.44
N ALA A 131 -5.02 10.64 6.84
CA ALA A 131 -3.78 10.99 7.53
C ALA A 131 -3.10 12.17 6.84
N ARG A 132 -2.25 12.92 7.54
CA ARG A 132 -1.41 13.95 6.88
C ARG A 132 -0.38 13.28 5.99
N ILE A 133 -0.16 13.82 4.80
CA ILE A 133 0.85 13.31 3.86
C ILE A 133 2.25 13.35 4.50
N ASP A 134 2.57 14.43 5.19
CA ASP A 134 3.87 14.60 5.86
C ASP A 134 4.12 13.52 6.92
N ASP A 135 3.09 13.17 7.72
CA ASP A 135 3.22 12.14 8.75
C ASP A 135 3.47 10.76 8.13
N LEU A 136 2.83 10.46 6.98
CA LEU A 136 3.05 9.21 6.24
C LEU A 136 4.46 9.15 5.63
N VAL A 137 4.94 10.25 5.09
CA VAL A 137 6.32 10.37 4.58
C VAL A 137 7.33 10.24 5.71
N GLU A 138 7.09 10.92 6.84
CA GLU A 138 7.94 10.84 8.03
C GLU A 138 7.98 9.42 8.59
N ALA A 139 6.84 8.72 8.65
CA ALA A 139 6.76 7.32 9.06
C ALA A 139 7.61 6.41 8.16
N CYS A 140 7.66 6.67 6.85
CA CYS A 140 8.59 6.00 5.94
C CYS A 140 10.05 6.30 6.29
N LEU A 141 10.41 7.55 6.55
CA LEU A 141 11.80 7.97 6.73
C LEU A 141 12.37 7.63 8.12
N LYS A 142 11.54 7.55 9.16
CA LYS A 142 11.95 7.20 10.53
C LYS A 142 12.44 5.76 10.68
N CYS A 143 11.95 4.84 9.85
CA CYS A 143 12.25 3.41 9.94
C CYS A 143 13.42 2.97 9.04
N ARG A 144 14.36 3.87 8.75
CA ARG A 144 15.52 3.60 7.89
C ARG A 144 16.63 2.82 8.59
#